data_AF-A0A2P6WC44-F1
#
_entry.id   AF-A0A2P6WC44-F1
#
_cell.length_a   1.000
_cell.length_b   1.000
_cell.length_c   1.000
_cell.angle_alpha   90.00
_cell.angle_beta   90.00
_cell.angle_gamma   90.00
#
_symmetry.space_group_name_H-M   'P 1'
#
loop_
_entity.id
_entity.type
_entity.pdbx_description
1 polymer ?
#
loop_
_entity_poly.entity_id
_entity_poly.type
_entity_poly.pdbx_seq_one_letter_code
_entity_poly.pdbx_strand_id
1 'polypeptide(L)'
;MELFEQIRREYEFGVGTISGVSRKLGVHRRMVREALSSAVPAESKPQQRRLRKLEATSAFIDRILTEDRQAPPKQRHTARRI
;
A
#
# COMPACT_ATOMS: atom_id res chain seq x y z
N MET A 1 8.40 -4.16 13.37
CA MET A 1 8.84 -5.49 13.87
C MET A 1 8.44 -5.72 15.31
N GLU A 2 8.40 -4.69 16.16
CA GLU A 2 8.13 -4.84 17.60
C GLU A 2 6.80 -5.52 17.97
N LEU A 3 5.71 -5.27 17.24
CA LEU A 3 4.39 -5.79 17.64
C LEU A 3 4.32 -7.33 17.63
N PHE A 4 4.92 -7.99 16.62
CA PHE A 4 4.91 -9.45 16.53
C PHE A 4 5.80 -10.08 17.60
N GLU A 5 6.89 -9.43 17.98
CA GLU A 5 7.73 -9.83 19.11
C GLU A 5 7.01 -9.66 20.45
N GLN A 6 6.33 -8.53 20.66
CA GLN A 6 5.51 -8.28 21.84
C GLN A 6 4.38 -9.31 21.98
N ILE A 7 3.70 -9.64 20.87
CA ILE A 7 2.67 -10.68 20.85
C ILE A 7 3.24 -12.03 21.28
N ARG A 8 4.40 -12.45 20.72
CA ARG A 8 5.05 -13.71 21.07
C ARG A 8 5.48 -13.73 22.53
N ARG A 9 6.05 -12.64 23.03
CA ARG A 9 6.48 -12.50 24.42
C ARG A 9 5.28 -12.55 25.39
N GLU A 10 4.19 -11.88 25.07
CA GLU A 10 2.96 -11.89 25.88
C GLU A 10 2.23 -13.23 25.83
N TYR A 11 2.36 -13.96 24.73
CA TYR A 11 1.87 -15.32 24.63
C TYR A 11 2.72 -16.27 25.48
N GLU A 12 4.04 -16.21 25.41
CA GLU A 12 4.94 -17.15 26.10
C GLU A 12 5.04 -16.87 27.61
N PHE A 13 5.18 -15.60 28.00
CA PHE A 13 5.48 -15.20 29.39
C PHE A 13 4.32 -14.47 30.08
N GLY A 14 3.25 -14.17 29.36
CA GLY A 14 2.13 -13.37 29.85
C GLY A 14 0.84 -14.19 29.98
N VAL A 15 -0.16 -13.84 29.18
CA VAL A 15 -1.53 -14.37 29.31
C VAL A 15 -1.68 -15.79 28.75
N GLY A 16 -0.74 -16.26 27.92
CA GLY A 16 -0.74 -17.65 27.42
C GLY A 16 -1.78 -17.99 26.36
N THR A 17 -2.80 -17.14 26.19
CA THR A 17 -3.94 -17.44 25.32
C THR A 17 -4.09 -16.42 24.20
N ILE A 18 -4.42 -16.90 23.00
CA ILE A 18 -4.63 -16.05 21.81
C ILE A 18 -5.69 -14.96 22.09
N SER A 19 -6.77 -15.33 22.78
CA SER A 19 -7.83 -14.37 23.14
C SER A 19 -7.38 -13.36 24.19
N GLY A 20 -6.54 -13.78 25.15
CA GLY A 20 -6.01 -12.90 26.18
C GLY A 20 -5.05 -11.86 25.60
N VAL A 21 -4.10 -12.31 24.77
CA VAL A 21 -3.15 -11.44 24.08
C VAL A 21 -3.86 -10.48 23.13
N SER A 22 -4.88 -10.95 22.39
CA SER A 22 -5.72 -10.11 21.53
C SER A 22 -6.40 -8.98 22.29
N ARG A 23 -6.99 -9.26 23.45
CA ARG A 23 -7.62 -8.21 24.29
C ARG A 23 -6.60 -7.27 24.91
N LYS A 24 -5.48 -7.79 25.41
CA LYS A 24 -4.44 -7.00 26.10
C LYS A 24 -3.75 -6.02 25.16
N LEU A 25 -3.40 -6.47 23.94
CA LEU A 25 -2.70 -5.66 22.95
C LEU A 25 -3.64 -4.94 21.96
N GLY A 26 -4.96 -5.11 22.08
CA GLY A 26 -5.94 -4.47 21.19
C GLY A 26 -5.88 -4.93 19.74
N VAL A 27 -5.27 -6.08 19.46
CA VAL A 27 -5.10 -6.63 18.11
C VAL A 27 -6.11 -7.74 17.84
N HIS A 28 -6.47 -7.95 16.57
CA HIS A 28 -7.36 -9.06 16.22
C HIS A 28 -6.66 -10.42 16.43
N ARG A 29 -7.39 -11.42 16.95
CA ARG A 29 -6.91 -12.82 17.10
C ARG A 29 -6.30 -13.46 15.84
N ARG A 30 -6.58 -12.92 14.66
CA ARG A 30 -5.93 -13.32 13.39
C ARG A 30 -4.46 -12.89 13.35
N MET A 31 -4.17 -11.66 13.75
CA MET A 31 -2.81 -11.12 13.82
C MET A 31 -1.99 -11.83 14.90
N VAL A 32 -2.62 -12.21 16.02
CA VAL A 32 -1.96 -13.02 17.05
C VAL A 32 -1.51 -14.38 16.50
N ARG A 33 -2.38 -15.08 15.76
CA ARG A 33 -2.02 -16.35 15.11
C ARG A 33 -0.91 -16.18 14.08
N GLU A 34 -0.96 -15.09 13.30
CA GLU A 34 0.08 -14.78 12.32
C GLU A 34 1.44 -14.59 13.00
N ALA A 35 1.49 -13.81 14.07
CA ALA A 35 2.71 -13.57 14.85
C ALA A 35 3.26 -14.83 15.54
N LEU A 36 2.40 -15.78 15.91
CA LEU A 36 2.84 -17.08 16.42
C LEU A 36 3.36 -18.00 15.31
N SER A 37 2.84 -17.87 14.09
CA SER A 37 3.25 -18.68 12.94
C SER A 37 4.55 -18.21 12.28
N SER A 38 4.82 -16.90 12.30
CA SER A 38 6.01 -16.30 11.70
C SER A 38 6.47 -15.09 12.51
N ALA A 39 7.78 -14.98 12.70
CA ALA A 39 8.40 -13.83 13.35
C ALA A 39 8.28 -12.55 12.51
N VAL A 40 8.20 -12.70 11.19
CA VAL A 40 8.08 -11.61 10.22
C VAL A 40 6.63 -11.56 9.72
N PRO A 41 5.94 -10.41 9.80
CA PRO A 41 4.63 -10.24 9.19
C PRO A 41 4.66 -10.62 7.72
N ALA A 42 3.60 -11.27 7.23
CA ALA A 42 3.51 -11.54 5.80
C ALA A 42 3.49 -10.23 5.03
N GLU A 43 4.15 -10.19 3.87
CA GLU A 43 4.09 -9.03 3.00
C GLU A 43 2.63 -8.75 2.65
N SER A 44 2.20 -7.51 2.89
CA SER A 44 0.86 -7.09 2.55
C SER A 44 0.67 -7.22 1.04
N LYS A 45 -0.34 -8.00 0.63
CA LYS A 45 -0.68 -8.10 -0.78
C LYS A 45 -0.93 -6.69 -1.31
N PRO A 46 -0.24 -6.26 -2.39
CA PRO A 46 -0.47 -4.95 -2.96
C PRO A 46 -1.93 -4.85 -3.34
N GLN A 47 -2.64 -3.88 -2.77
CA GLN A 47 -4.04 -3.64 -3.09
C GLN A 47 -4.10 -3.04 -4.50
N GLN A 48 -4.16 -3.88 -5.53
CA GLN A 48 -4.46 -3.42 -6.88
C GLN A 48 -5.93 -3.00 -6.92
N ARG A 49 -6.19 -1.71 -6.69
CA ARG A 49 -7.50 -1.12 -6.89
C ARG A 49 -7.76 -1.07 -8.39
N ARG A 50 -8.77 -1.79 -8.87
CA ARG A 50 -9.25 -1.63 -10.25
C ARG A 50 -9.79 -0.22 -10.42
N LEU A 51 -9.12 0.61 -11.21
CA LEU A 51 -9.53 1.98 -11.51
C LEU A 51 -10.64 1.97 -12.58
N ARG A 52 -11.78 1.34 -12.28
CA ARG A 52 -12.89 1.08 -13.23
C ARG A 52 -13.34 2.33 -14.00
N LYS A 53 -13.33 3.50 -13.36
CA LYS A 53 -13.69 4.77 -14.00
C LYS A 53 -12.65 5.27 -15.01
N LEU A 54 -11.38 4.94 -14.79
CA LEU A 54 -10.28 5.34 -15.67
C LEU A 54 -10.03 4.31 -16.77
N GLU A 55 -10.40 3.04 -16.59
CA GLU A 55 -10.20 1.97 -17.60
C GLU A 55 -10.67 2.37 -19.00
N ALA A 56 -11.84 3.02 -19.13
CA ALA A 56 -12.37 3.45 -20.43
C ALA A 56 -11.59 4.62 -21.07
N THR A 57 -10.93 5.45 -20.26
CA THR A 57 -10.31 6.72 -20.70
C THR A 57 -8.79 6.67 -20.69
N SER A 58 -8.17 5.71 -20.01
CA SER A 58 -6.72 5.59 -19.88
C SER A 58 -6.01 5.54 -21.23
N ALA A 59 -6.49 4.73 -22.18
CA ALA A 59 -5.89 4.64 -23.51
C ALA A 59 -5.97 5.98 -24.28
N PHE A 60 -7.04 6.75 -24.08
CA PHE A 60 -7.18 8.07 -24.69
C PHE A 60 -6.20 9.08 -24.08
N ILE A 61 -6.04 9.06 -22.75
CA ILE A 61 -5.07 9.91 -22.05
C ILE A 61 -3.63 9.55 -22.49
N ASP A 62 -3.30 8.25 -22.53
CA ASP A 62 -1.97 7.79 -22.92
C ASP A 62 -1.62 8.21 -24.35
N ARG A 63 -2.61 8.18 -25.25
CA ARG A 63 -2.46 8.69 -26.61
C ARG A 63 -2.15 10.18 -26.62
N ILE A 64 -2.92 11.01 -25.90
CA ILE A 64 -2.66 12.45 -25.79
C ILE A 64 -1.25 12.69 -25.26
N LEU A 65 -0.85 12.01 -24.19
CA LEU A 65 0.46 12.19 -23.56
C LEU A 65 1.61 11.76 -24.49
N THR A 66 1.40 10.70 -25.28
CA THR A 66 2.39 10.21 -26.25
C THR A 66 2.54 11.19 -27.42
N GLU A 67 1.42 11.70 -27.92
CA GLU A 67 1.40 12.71 -28.98
C GLU A 67 2.05 14.03 -28.51
N ASP A 68 1.76 14.47 -27.27
CA ASP A 68 2.32 15.68 -26.67
C ASP A 68 3.85 15.61 -26.52
N ARG A 69 4.43 14.43 -26.28
CA ARG A 69 5.90 14.27 -26.24
C ARG A 69 6.58 14.54 -27.57
N GLN A 70 5.90 14.32 -28.69
CA GLN A 70 6.41 14.57 -30.03
C GLN A 70 5.99 15.95 -30.55
N ALA A 71 5.17 16.69 -29.81
CA ALA A 71 4.71 18.00 -30.21
C ALA A 71 5.88 19.01 -30.17
N PRO A 72 5.89 19.98 -31.11
CA PRO A 72 6.87 21.05 -31.06
C PRO A 72 6.72 21.85 -29.76
N PRO A 73 7.83 22.37 -29.19
CA PRO A 73 7.77 23.16 -27.96
C PRO A 73 6.83 24.35 -28.14
N LYS A 74 6.00 24.61 -27.12
CA LYS A 74 5.07 25.74 -27.14
C LYS A 74 5.82 27.03 -27.49
N GLN A 75 5.23 27.80 -28.40
CA GLN A 75 5.72 29.11 -28.76
C GLN A 75 5.88 29.95 -27.49
N ARG A 76 7.11 30.38 -27.20
CA ARG A 76 7.35 31.36 -26.15
C ARG A 76 6.93 32.72 -26.70
N HIS A 77 6.10 33.46 -25.96
CA HIS A 77 5.84 34.86 -26.28
C HIS A 77 7.10 35.68 -26.00
N THR A 78 8.00 35.68 -26.97
CA THR A 78 9.16 36.57 -27.01
C THR A 78 8.72 37.86 -27.67
N ALA A 79 9.03 39.01 -27.06
CA ALA A 79 8.68 40.34 -27.57
C ALA A 79 9.31 40.71 -28.93
N ARG A 80 10.02 39.78 -29.58
CA ARG A 80 10.59 39.97 -30.91
C ARG A 80 9.54 39.64 -31.97
N ARG A 81 8.92 40.68 -32.54
CA ARG A 81 8.23 40.59 -33.82
C ARG A 81 9.26 40.35 -34.93
N ILE A 82 8.99 39.37 -35.80
CA ILE A 82 9.56 39.29 -37.15
C ILE A 82 8.63 40.12 -38.05
#